data_AF-A0A1M4TY39-F1
#
_entry.id   AF-A0A1M4TY39-F1
#
_cell.length_a   1.000
_cell.length_b   1.000
_cell.length_c   1.000
_cell.angle_alpha   90.00
_cell.angle_beta   90.00
_cell.angle_gamma   90.00
#
_symmetry.space_group_name_H-M   'P 1'
#
loop_
_entity.id
_entity.type
_entity.pdbx_description
1 polymer ?
#
loop_
_entity_poly.entity_id
_entity_poly.type
_entity_poly.pdbx_seq_one_letter_code
_entity_poly.pdbx_strand_id
1 'polypeptide(L)'
;MAKVYKLKAIERKEGEKSNHVKKEGFIPAVIYGPGLDRGNIHLKISSVDTLLMLDKIEETTPIQLNIEKENGETYTITTFLKTVQRHKVSDKPIHADFYVPAEGHKMHLNIPIEFVGEAKGLSKGGMLDIHHHELPVEILPKDIVEKFVVDITDLDVDDHITVKDLNISEEIDVLLDPEEVIVAIPVAGRVSETVETSEEEIEEETGEEA
;
A
#
# COMPACT_ATOMS: atom_id res chain seq x y z
N MET A 1 16.67 8.76 -5.56
CA MET A 1 17.28 8.07 -4.40
C MET A 1 16.16 7.98 -3.37
N ALA A 2 15.64 6.77 -3.13
CA ALA A 2 14.50 6.55 -2.25
C ALA A 2 14.74 7.17 -0.87
N LYS A 3 13.75 7.92 -0.38
CA LYS A 3 13.85 8.63 0.90
C LYS A 3 13.80 7.63 2.05
N VAL A 4 14.93 7.40 2.73
CA VAL A 4 14.98 6.45 3.85
C VAL A 4 14.38 7.07 5.12
N TYR A 5 13.32 6.47 5.66
CA TYR A 5 12.73 6.90 6.93
C TYR A 5 13.33 6.14 8.12
N LYS A 6 13.49 6.80 9.26
CA LYS A 6 14.03 6.17 10.48
C LYS A 6 12.94 6.12 11.54
N LEU A 7 12.67 4.93 12.08
CA LEU A 7 11.68 4.73 13.13
C LEU A 7 12.33 3.96 14.29
N LYS A 8 11.98 4.34 15.52
CA LYS A 8 12.38 3.61 16.72
C LYS A 8 11.36 2.51 17.02
N ALA A 9 11.86 1.32 17.34
CA ALA A 9 11.05 0.19 17.73
C ALA A 9 11.67 -0.49 18.97
N ILE A 10 10.83 -1.07 19.80
CA ILE A 10 11.24 -1.79 21.00
C ILE A 10 10.75 -3.23 20.87
N GLU A 11 11.62 -4.20 21.14
CA GLU A 11 11.24 -5.61 21.13
C GLU A 11 10.23 -5.91 22.25
N ARG A 12 9.18 -6.65 21.91
CA ARG A 12 8.14 -7.04 22.87
C ARG A 12 8.56 -8.29 23.62
N LYS A 13 8.25 -8.32 24.92
CA LYS A 13 8.41 -9.54 25.71
C LYS A 13 7.41 -10.60 25.25
N GLU A 14 7.85 -11.85 25.27
CA GLU A 14 7.00 -13.00 24.98
C GLU A 14 5.81 -13.02 25.95
N GLY A 15 4.58 -13.02 25.40
CA GLY A 15 3.34 -12.98 26.19
C GLY A 15 2.76 -11.58 26.50
N GLU A 16 3.43 -10.48 26.11
CA GLU A 16 2.87 -9.13 26.25
C GLU A 16 1.63 -8.97 25.37
N LYS A 17 0.45 -8.76 25.95
CA LYS A 17 -0.82 -8.69 25.20
C LYS A 17 -0.88 -7.40 24.37
N SER A 18 -1.30 -7.52 23.10
CA SER A 18 -1.42 -6.36 22.19
C SER A 18 -2.34 -5.25 22.71
N ASN A 19 -3.33 -5.57 23.54
CA ASN A 19 -4.19 -4.57 24.19
C ASN A 19 -3.47 -3.74 25.26
N HIS A 20 -2.43 -4.27 25.90
CA HIS A 20 -1.64 -3.53 26.88
C HIS A 20 -0.77 -2.48 26.18
N VAL A 21 -0.06 -2.91 25.14
CA VAL A 21 0.78 -2.06 24.27
C VAL A 21 -0.01 -0.88 23.71
N LYS A 22 -1.24 -1.13 23.22
CA LYS A 22 -2.14 -0.08 22.70
C LYS A 22 -2.53 0.95 23.76
N LYS A 23 -2.68 0.56 25.03
CA LYS A 23 -3.02 1.48 26.12
C LYS A 23 -1.85 2.36 26.53
N GLU A 24 -0.62 1.90 26.33
CA GLU A 24 0.60 2.66 26.59
C GLU A 24 0.95 3.66 25.47
N GLY A 25 0.12 3.77 24.44
CA GLY A 25 0.37 4.65 23.29
C GLY A 25 1.33 4.05 22.25
N PHE A 26 1.59 2.75 22.32
CA PHE A 26 2.38 2.03 21.33
C PHE A 26 1.48 1.21 20.40
N ILE A 27 1.98 0.93 19.20
CA ILE A 27 1.36 0.07 18.20
C ILE A 27 2.14 -1.24 18.16
N PRO A 28 1.47 -2.40 18.29
CA PRO A 28 2.12 -3.68 18.04
C PRO A 28 2.52 -3.78 16.58
N ALA A 29 3.75 -4.19 16.32
CA ALA A 29 4.27 -4.42 14.99
C ALA A 29 4.95 -5.79 14.89
N VAL A 30 5.06 -6.30 13.66
CA VAL A 30 5.76 -7.56 13.37
C VAL A 30 6.74 -7.31 12.25
N ILE A 31 7.96 -7.78 12.42
CA ILE A 31 8.92 -7.92 11.32
C ILE A 31 8.96 -9.39 10.92
N TYR A 32 8.82 -9.65 9.63
CA TYR A 32 8.98 -10.97 9.04
C TYR A 32 9.71 -10.87 7.70
N GLY A 33 10.17 -12.00 7.19
CA GLY A 33 10.75 -12.09 5.86
C GLY A 33 12.01 -12.93 5.81
N PRO A 34 12.41 -13.35 4.60
CA PRO A 34 13.56 -14.24 4.39
C PRO A 34 14.91 -13.56 4.69
N GLY A 35 14.95 -12.22 4.80
CA GLY A 35 16.15 -11.49 5.20
C GLY A 35 16.43 -11.48 6.70
N LEU A 36 15.59 -12.14 7.52
CA LEU A 36 15.80 -12.27 8.96
C LEU A 36 16.47 -13.60 9.30
N ASP A 37 17.58 -13.55 10.05
CA ASP A 37 18.23 -14.75 10.60
C ASP A 37 17.40 -15.46 11.68
N ARG A 38 16.44 -14.76 12.30
CA ARG A 38 15.77 -15.18 13.53
C ARG A 38 14.24 -15.11 13.45
N GLY A 39 13.64 -15.74 12.43
CA GLY A 39 12.19 -15.86 12.32
C GLY A 39 11.44 -14.53 12.47
N ASN A 40 10.17 -14.57 12.86
CA ASN A 40 9.36 -13.36 13.02
C ASN A 40 9.66 -12.68 14.36
N ILE A 41 9.82 -11.36 14.35
CA ILE A 41 10.14 -10.55 15.54
C ILE A 41 8.94 -9.67 15.88
N HIS A 42 8.50 -9.71 17.13
CA HIS A 42 7.41 -8.88 17.63
C HIS A 42 7.94 -7.60 18.26
N LEU A 43 7.47 -6.46 17.78
CA LEU A 43 7.92 -5.13 18.19
C LEU A 43 6.74 -4.29 18.69
N LYS A 44 7.08 -3.21 19.38
CA LYS A 44 6.19 -2.09 19.66
C LYS A 44 6.81 -0.80 19.15
N ILE A 45 6.02 -0.01 18.44
CA ILE A 45 6.42 1.27 17.83
C ILE A 45 5.53 2.39 18.38
N SER A 46 6.05 3.62 18.44
CA SER A 46 5.30 4.78 18.92
C SER A 46 4.12 5.08 18.00
N SER A 47 2.90 5.24 18.55
CA SER A 47 1.72 5.50 17.72
C SER A 47 1.78 6.84 16.99
N VAL A 48 2.34 7.85 17.64
CA VAL A 48 2.47 9.21 17.08
C VAL A 48 3.50 9.21 15.95
N ASP A 49 4.66 8.61 16.17
CA ASP A 49 5.73 8.56 15.17
C ASP A 49 5.30 7.75 13.95
N THR A 50 4.54 6.67 14.17
CA THR A 50 3.98 5.85 13.10
C THR A 50 2.97 6.64 12.29
N LEU A 51 2.03 7.35 12.92
CA LEU A 51 1.05 8.16 12.20
C LEU A 51 1.72 9.23 11.33
N LEU A 52 2.70 9.96 11.87
CA LEU A 52 3.45 10.97 11.12
C LEU A 52 4.31 10.40 9.97
N MET A 53 4.72 9.14 10.11
CA MET A 53 5.45 8.42 9.07
C MET A 53 4.50 8.00 7.95
N LEU A 54 3.34 7.44 8.29
CA LEU A 54 2.37 6.87 7.33
C LEU A 54 1.90 7.85 6.25
N ASP A 55 1.81 9.14 6.57
CA ASP A 55 1.45 10.17 5.60
C ASP A 55 2.56 10.48 4.58
N LYS A 56 3.77 9.93 4.77
CA LYS A 56 4.99 10.28 4.02
C LYS A 56 5.67 9.10 3.37
N ILE A 57 5.18 7.88 3.60
CA ILE A 57 5.79 6.65 3.12
C ILE A 57 4.76 5.86 2.32
N GLU A 58 5.27 5.19 1.31
CA GLU A 58 4.52 4.25 0.49
C GLU A 58 5.12 2.85 0.71
N GLU A 59 4.48 1.80 0.19
CA GLU A 59 4.98 0.43 0.29
C GLU A 59 6.39 0.27 -0.31
N THR A 60 6.73 1.13 -1.28
CA THR A 60 8.03 1.24 -1.95
C THR A 60 9.13 1.89 -1.08
N THR A 61 8.77 2.56 0.00
CA THR A 61 9.71 3.37 0.77
C THR A 61 10.50 2.50 1.77
N PRO A 62 11.84 2.49 1.71
CA PRO A 62 12.66 1.77 2.69
C PRO A 62 12.65 2.46 4.06
N ILE A 63 12.42 1.68 5.11
CA ILE A 63 12.34 2.12 6.50
C ILE A 63 13.44 1.45 7.33
N GLN A 64 14.31 2.27 7.90
CA GLN A 64 15.29 1.83 8.89
C GLN A 64 14.65 1.78 10.28
N LEU A 65 14.41 0.57 10.77
CA LEU A 65 13.95 0.31 12.13
C LEU A 65 15.16 0.20 13.05
N ASN A 66 15.28 1.12 14.01
CA ASN A 66 16.21 1.02 15.12
C ASN A 66 15.52 0.26 16.26
N ILE A 67 15.88 -1.01 16.42
CA ILE A 67 15.25 -1.93 17.34
C ILE A 67 16.08 -1.98 18.62
N GLU A 68 15.44 -1.65 19.74
CA GLU A 68 15.98 -1.80 21.09
C GLU A 68 15.52 -3.13 21.69
N LYS A 69 16.48 -3.98 22.03
CA LYS A 69 16.25 -5.27 22.71
C LYS A 69 16.10 -5.07 24.20
N GLU A 70 15.52 -6.07 24.87
CA GLU A 70 15.36 -6.07 26.33
C GLU A 70 16.69 -5.97 27.10
N ASN A 71 17.79 -6.47 26.54
CA ASN A 71 19.12 -6.40 27.13
C ASN A 71 19.82 -5.03 26.95
N GLY A 72 19.15 -4.05 26.34
CA GLY A 72 19.70 -2.72 26.04
C GLY A 72 20.56 -2.66 24.77
N GLU A 73 20.73 -3.77 24.05
CA GLU A 73 21.36 -3.75 22.73
C GLU A 73 20.44 -3.08 21.72
N THR A 74 21.02 -2.28 20.83
CA THR A 74 20.30 -1.70 19.69
C THR A 74 20.90 -2.21 18.38
N TYR A 75 20.04 -2.50 17.42
CA TYR A 75 20.45 -2.86 16.07
C TYR A 75 19.48 -2.25 15.05
N THR A 76 19.97 -2.02 13.84
CA THR A 76 19.18 -1.40 12.78
C THR A 76 18.91 -2.42 11.68
N ILE A 77 17.65 -2.51 11.25
CA ILE A 77 17.25 -3.32 10.09
C ILE A 77 16.53 -2.42 9.08
N THR A 78 16.84 -2.60 7.79
CA THR A 78 16.08 -1.98 6.71
C THR A 78 14.89 -2.88 6.37
N THR A 79 13.70 -2.30 6.39
CA THR A 79 12.42 -3.00 6.22
C THR A 79 11.53 -2.21 5.28
N PHE A 80 10.49 -2.86 4.75
CA PHE A 80 9.44 -2.24 3.95
C PHE A 80 8.13 -2.38 4.69
N LEU A 81 7.29 -1.34 4.65
CA LEU A 81 5.97 -1.41 5.27
C LEU A 81 5.02 -2.17 4.34
N LYS A 82 4.58 -3.35 4.74
CA LYS A 82 3.70 -4.17 3.89
C LYS A 82 2.22 -3.95 4.16
N THR A 83 1.84 -3.78 5.42
CA THR A 83 0.44 -3.57 5.77
C THR A 83 0.31 -2.78 7.05
N VAL A 84 -0.67 -1.89 7.08
CA VAL A 84 -1.06 -1.15 8.28
C VAL A 84 -2.53 -1.37 8.51
N GLN A 85 -2.84 -1.98 9.64
CA GLN A 85 -4.22 -2.07 10.06
C GLN A 85 -4.61 -0.76 10.74
N ARG A 86 -5.72 -0.17 10.32
CA ARG A 86 -6.30 1.03 10.93
C ARG A 86 -7.62 0.71 11.63
N HIS A 87 -7.93 1.49 12.65
CA HIS A 87 -9.20 1.40 13.35
C HIS A 87 -10.33 2.02 12.51
N LYS A 88 -11.30 1.22 12.07
CA LYS A 88 -12.38 1.63 11.14
C LYS A 88 -13.06 2.98 11.45
N VAL A 89 -13.24 3.31 12.73
CA VAL A 89 -13.94 4.54 13.16
C VAL A 89 -12.99 5.71 13.43
N SER A 90 -11.80 5.45 13.96
CA SER A 90 -10.91 6.53 14.47
C SER A 90 -9.72 6.79 13.55
N ASP A 91 -9.60 5.99 12.48
CA ASP A 91 -8.49 5.92 11.53
C ASP A 91 -7.09 5.77 12.16
N LYS A 92 -7.04 5.43 13.46
CA LYS A 92 -5.77 5.25 14.16
C LYS A 92 -5.12 3.93 13.75
N PRO A 93 -3.80 3.90 13.48
CA PRO A 93 -3.09 2.67 13.21
C PRO A 93 -3.07 1.76 14.46
N ILE A 94 -3.44 0.49 14.27
CA ILE A 94 -3.61 -0.51 15.33
C ILE A 94 -2.60 -1.66 15.24
N HIS A 95 -2.03 -1.90 14.06
CA HIS A 95 -1.01 -2.90 13.81
C HIS A 95 -0.19 -2.50 12.58
N ALA A 96 1.10 -2.82 12.57
CA ALA A 96 1.98 -2.57 11.43
C ALA A 96 2.83 -3.81 11.11
N ASP A 97 2.92 -4.12 9.83
CA ASP A 97 3.61 -5.28 9.29
C ASP A 97 4.81 -4.80 8.47
N PHE A 98 6.00 -5.24 8.87
CA PHE A 98 7.25 -4.91 8.21
C PHE A 98 7.83 -6.15 7.56
N TYR A 99 8.22 -6.01 6.29
CA TYR A 99 8.83 -7.06 5.49
C TYR A 99 10.32 -6.80 5.30
N VAL A 100 11.13 -7.85 5.48
CA VAL A 100 12.58 -7.82 5.24
C VAL A 100 12.91 -8.73 4.06
N PRO A 101 13.23 -8.17 2.88
CA PRO A 101 13.64 -8.99 1.75
C PRO A 101 15.01 -9.61 1.99
N ALA A 102 15.21 -10.80 1.44
CA ALA A 102 16.53 -11.36 1.28
C ALA A 102 17.22 -10.71 0.06
N GLU A 103 18.54 -10.52 0.14
CA GLU A 103 19.30 -10.02 -1.00
C GLU A 103 19.12 -10.95 -2.22
N GLY A 104 18.85 -10.35 -3.38
CA GLY A 104 18.67 -11.08 -4.64
C GLY A 104 17.31 -11.77 -4.82
N HIS A 105 16.38 -11.64 -3.87
CA HIS A 105 15.02 -12.14 -4.04
C HIS A 105 14.10 -11.03 -4.54
N LYS A 106 13.29 -11.35 -5.54
CA LYS A 106 12.22 -10.47 -6.01
C LYS A 106 11.14 -10.35 -4.92
N MET A 107 10.54 -9.17 -4.85
CA MET A 107 9.47 -8.84 -3.91
C MET A 107 8.26 -8.31 -4.66
N HIS A 108 7.08 -8.60 -4.13
CA HIS A 108 5.83 -8.07 -4.66
C HIS A 108 5.52 -6.76 -3.94
N LEU A 109 5.48 -5.66 -4.69
CA LEU A 109 5.17 -4.34 -4.19
C LEU A 109 4.07 -3.70 -5.04
N ASN A 110 3.23 -2.90 -4.41
CA ASN A 110 2.34 -1.98 -5.13
C ASN A 110 3.04 -0.62 -5.26
N ILE A 111 3.33 -0.20 -6.50
CA ILE A 111 3.94 1.10 -6.79
C ILE A 111 2.83 2.08 -7.20
N PRO A 112 2.70 3.24 -6.53
CA PRO A 112 1.68 4.22 -6.86
C PRO A 112 1.93 4.89 -8.22
N ILE A 113 0.83 5.26 -8.87
CA ILE A 113 0.83 5.99 -10.14
C ILE A 113 0.48 7.46 -9.88
N GLU A 114 1.34 8.37 -10.32
CA GLU A 114 1.11 9.80 -10.30
C GLU A 114 0.75 10.28 -11.71
N PHE A 115 -0.47 10.76 -11.86
CA PHE A 115 -0.95 11.36 -13.11
C PHE A 115 -0.55 12.84 -13.14
N VAL A 116 0.15 13.24 -14.20
CA VAL A 116 0.62 14.61 -14.41
C VAL A 116 -0.07 15.21 -15.62
N GLY A 117 -0.43 16.48 -15.52
CA GLY A 117 -1.12 17.21 -16.58
C GLY A 117 -2.64 17.24 -16.42
N GLU A 118 -3.30 18.08 -17.21
CA GLU A 118 -4.75 18.15 -17.32
C GLU A 118 -5.16 17.65 -18.70
N ALA A 119 -5.94 16.59 -18.74
CA ALA A 119 -6.35 15.99 -19.99
C ALA A 119 -7.31 16.89 -20.78
N LYS A 120 -7.10 16.98 -22.10
CA LYS A 120 -7.94 17.77 -23.02
C LYS A 120 -9.40 17.33 -22.99
N GLY A 121 -9.64 16.03 -22.83
CA GLY A 121 -10.99 15.45 -22.76
C GLY A 121 -11.84 15.99 -21.60
N LEU A 122 -11.22 16.44 -20.51
CA LEU A 122 -11.94 17.05 -19.37
C LEU A 122 -12.64 18.35 -19.75
N SER A 123 -11.99 19.18 -20.56
CA SER A 123 -12.58 20.44 -21.05
C SER A 123 -13.71 20.23 -22.04
N LYS A 124 -13.84 19.03 -22.61
CA LYS A 124 -14.87 18.64 -23.60
C LYS A 124 -16.05 17.90 -22.98
N GLY A 125 -16.11 17.79 -21.64
CA GLY A 125 -17.19 17.10 -20.92
C GLY A 125 -16.90 15.62 -20.63
N GLY A 126 -15.65 15.18 -20.79
CA GLY A 126 -15.17 13.91 -20.26
C GLY A 126 -14.90 13.98 -18.76
N MET A 127 -14.87 12.82 -18.11
CA MET A 127 -14.51 12.65 -16.70
C MET A 127 -13.26 11.79 -16.60
N LEU A 128 -12.34 12.12 -15.68
CA LEU A 128 -11.18 11.27 -15.41
C LEU A 128 -11.65 10.03 -14.64
N ASP A 129 -11.50 8.85 -15.24
CA ASP A 129 -11.81 7.57 -14.61
C ASP A 129 -10.50 6.79 -14.40
N ILE A 130 -10.16 6.55 -13.14
CA ILE A 130 -8.91 5.86 -12.75
C ILE A 130 -9.30 4.46 -12.28
N HIS A 131 -8.89 3.45 -13.04
CA HIS A 131 -9.13 2.04 -12.69
C HIS A 131 -8.11 1.53 -11.67
N HIS A 132 -6.85 1.96 -11.82
CA HIS A 132 -5.74 1.53 -10.96
C HIS A 132 -4.97 2.73 -10.44
N HIS A 133 -4.92 2.88 -9.11
CA HIS A 133 -4.11 3.89 -8.43
C HIS A 133 -2.66 3.42 -8.19
N GLU A 134 -2.45 2.11 -8.18
CA GLU A 134 -1.18 1.46 -7.91
C GLU A 134 -0.99 0.28 -8.86
N LEU A 135 0.25 -0.02 -9.23
CA LEU A 135 0.59 -1.19 -10.04
C LEU A 135 1.25 -2.25 -9.14
N PRO A 136 0.69 -3.47 -9.06
CA PRO A 136 1.37 -4.58 -8.45
C PRO A 136 2.51 -5.02 -9.37
N VAL A 137 3.73 -4.98 -8.85
CA VAL A 137 4.95 -5.35 -9.56
C VAL A 137 5.77 -6.34 -8.76
N GLU A 138 6.52 -7.16 -9.47
CA GLU A 138 7.57 -8.01 -8.95
C GLU A 138 8.93 -7.38 -9.30
N ILE A 139 9.67 -6.93 -8.29
CA ILE A 139 10.91 -6.15 -8.46
C ILE A 139 11.98 -6.54 -7.45
N LEU A 140 13.25 -6.35 -7.78
CA LEU A 140 14.35 -6.48 -6.84
C LEU A 140 14.44 -5.26 -5.92
N PRO A 141 14.88 -5.42 -4.65
CA PRO A 141 15.04 -4.30 -3.72
C PRO A 141 15.97 -3.17 -4.21
N LYS A 142 16.85 -3.46 -5.18
CA LYS A 142 17.82 -2.49 -5.74
C LYS A 142 17.19 -1.54 -6.74
N ASP A 143 16.12 -1.97 -7.40
CA ASP A 143 15.54 -1.30 -8.56
C ASP A 143 14.23 -0.59 -8.21
N ILE A 144 13.86 -0.58 -6.92
CA ILE A 144 12.63 0.05 -6.40
C ILE A 144 12.54 1.51 -6.84
N VAL A 145 11.44 1.81 -7.52
CA VAL A 145 11.02 3.17 -7.90
C VAL A 145 9.99 3.67 -6.88
N GLU A 146 10.05 4.97 -6.56
CA GLU A 146 9.09 5.57 -5.62
C GLU A 146 7.67 5.61 -6.22
N LYS A 147 7.53 6.07 -7.47
CA LYS A 147 6.26 6.21 -8.18
C LYS A 147 6.41 6.15 -9.69
N PHE A 148 5.36 5.72 -10.39
CA PHE A 148 5.26 5.82 -11.85
C PHE A 148 4.61 7.14 -12.25
N VAL A 149 5.25 7.91 -13.12
CA VAL A 149 4.70 9.19 -13.61
C VAL A 149 4.07 8.97 -14.98
N VAL A 150 2.78 9.27 -15.10
CA VAL A 150 2.00 9.11 -16.34
C VAL A 150 1.46 10.48 -16.77
N ASP A 151 1.80 10.92 -17.97
CA ASP A 151 1.28 12.16 -18.54
C ASP A 151 -0.08 11.92 -19.19
N ILE A 152 -1.11 12.63 -18.72
CA ILE A 152 -2.49 12.53 -19.23
C ILE A 152 -2.89 13.72 -20.11
N THR A 153 -1.99 14.68 -20.35
CA THR A 153 -2.30 15.96 -21.02
C THR A 153 -2.89 15.76 -22.43
N ASP A 154 -2.42 14.74 -23.15
CA ASP A 154 -2.81 14.49 -24.53
C ASP A 154 -4.09 13.65 -24.69
N LEU A 155 -4.65 13.12 -23.60
CA LEU A 155 -5.86 12.30 -23.66
C LEU A 155 -7.10 13.13 -24.02
N ASP A 156 -7.82 12.68 -25.04
CA ASP A 156 -9.11 13.21 -25.47
C ASP A 156 -10.27 12.38 -24.89
N VAL A 157 -11.50 12.74 -25.23
CA VAL A 157 -12.70 11.99 -24.85
C VAL A 157 -12.69 10.59 -25.47
N ASP A 158 -13.06 9.58 -24.68
CA ASP A 158 -13.03 8.14 -25.01
C ASP A 158 -11.62 7.54 -25.19
N ASP A 159 -10.54 8.31 -24.94
CA ASP A 159 -9.18 7.79 -24.88
C ASP A 159 -8.88 7.11 -23.53
N HIS A 160 -7.93 6.18 -23.55
CA HIS A 160 -7.47 5.44 -22.38
C HIS A 160 -5.97 5.10 -22.49
N ILE A 161 -5.34 4.84 -21.35
CA ILE A 161 -3.95 4.37 -21.22
C ILE A 161 -3.99 2.95 -20.66
N THR A 162 -3.31 2.02 -21.32
CA THR A 162 -3.16 0.64 -20.85
C THR A 162 -1.81 0.41 -20.15
N VAL A 163 -1.66 -0.73 -19.49
CA VAL A 163 -0.39 -1.13 -18.86
C VAL A 163 0.77 -1.18 -19.86
N LYS A 164 0.53 -1.57 -21.12
CA LYS A 164 1.55 -1.57 -22.20
C LYS A 164 2.07 -0.18 -22.54
N ASP A 165 1.26 0.86 -22.36
CA ASP A 165 1.61 2.23 -22.75
C ASP A 165 2.51 2.92 -21.71
N LEU A 166 2.71 2.28 -20.55
CA LEU A 166 3.61 2.78 -19.52
C LEU A 166 5.07 2.55 -19.89
N ASN A 167 5.89 3.59 -19.70
CA ASN A 167 7.34 3.47 -19.73
C ASN A 167 7.86 2.75 -18.48
N ILE A 168 7.84 1.43 -18.50
CA ILE A 168 8.36 0.57 -17.44
C ILE A 168 9.76 0.08 -17.82
N SER A 169 10.71 0.13 -16.88
CA SER A 169 12.05 -0.43 -17.07
C SER A 169 12.00 -1.95 -17.21
N GLU A 170 12.89 -2.55 -18.01
CA GLU A 170 12.95 -4.01 -18.22
C GLU A 170 13.19 -4.82 -16.94
N GLU A 171 13.63 -4.16 -15.86
CA GLU A 171 13.91 -4.77 -14.55
C GLU A 171 12.68 -4.89 -13.64
N ILE A 172 11.51 -4.37 -14.08
CA ILE A 172 10.27 -4.36 -13.33
C ILE A 172 9.24 -5.24 -14.04
N ASP A 173 8.86 -6.36 -13.43
CA ASP A 173 7.81 -7.23 -13.94
C ASP A 173 6.46 -6.75 -13.40
N VAL A 174 5.58 -6.24 -14.27
CA VAL A 174 4.20 -5.86 -13.87
C VAL A 174 3.31 -7.10 -13.85
N LEU A 175 2.55 -7.28 -12.77
CA LEU A 175 1.71 -8.44 -12.54
C LEU A 175 0.30 -8.31 -13.14
N LEU A 176 -0.09 -7.11 -13.59
CA LEU A 176 -1.34 -6.84 -14.29
C LEU A 176 -1.29 -7.27 -15.76
N ASP A 177 -2.46 -7.47 -16.35
CA ASP A 177 -2.55 -7.78 -17.77
C ASP A 177 -2.08 -6.57 -18.60
N PRO A 178 -1.22 -6.77 -19.60
CA PRO A 178 -0.71 -5.68 -20.43
C PRO A 178 -1.83 -4.86 -21.15
N GLU A 179 -3.00 -5.44 -21.36
CA GLU A 179 -4.16 -4.80 -22.01
C GLU A 179 -5.12 -4.13 -21.03
N GLU A 180 -4.84 -4.22 -19.73
CA GLU A 180 -5.66 -3.64 -18.70
C GLU A 180 -5.57 -2.11 -18.71
N VAL A 181 -6.71 -1.46 -18.56
CA VAL A 181 -6.82 0.01 -18.58
C VAL A 181 -6.43 0.56 -17.21
N ILE A 182 -5.56 1.56 -17.20
CA ILE A 182 -5.13 2.25 -15.97
C ILE A 182 -5.99 3.50 -15.75
N VAL A 183 -6.16 4.29 -16.81
CA VAL A 183 -6.91 5.54 -16.78
C VAL A 183 -7.64 5.73 -18.11
N ALA A 184 -8.86 6.25 -18.04
CA ALA A 184 -9.72 6.53 -19.18
C ALA A 184 -10.44 7.88 -19.02
N ILE A 185 -10.92 8.43 -20.14
CA ILE A 185 -11.71 9.67 -20.14
C ILE A 185 -13.08 9.45 -20.79
N PRO A 186 -14.01 8.73 -20.13
CA PRO A 186 -15.36 8.56 -20.63
C PRO A 186 -16.16 9.88 -20.64
N VAL A 187 -17.15 9.96 -21.53
CA VAL A 187 -18.15 11.05 -21.52
C VAL A 187 -19.05 10.92 -20.28
N ALA A 188 -19.32 12.03 -19.60
CA ALA A 188 -20.28 12.08 -18.49
C ALA A 188 -21.66 11.53 -18.92
N GLY A 189 -22.01 10.33 -18.43
CA GLY A 189 -23.23 9.60 -18.78
C GLY A 189 -23.01 8.13 -19.21
N ARG A 190 -21.77 7.75 -19.53
CA ARG A 190 -21.33 6.34 -19.62
C ARG A 190 -20.44 6.03 -18.43
N VAL A 191 -21.05 5.67 -17.30
CA VAL A 191 -20.30 4.97 -16.23
C VAL A 191 -20.09 3.55 -16.74
N SER A 192 -18.85 3.09 -16.81
CA SER A 192 -18.55 1.70 -17.16
C SER A 192 -19.23 0.76 -16.16
N GLU A 193 -20.19 0.01 -16.67
CA GLU A 193 -20.94 -1.03 -15.97
C GLU A 193 -20.02 -2.22 -15.73
N THR A 194 -19.16 -2.15 -14.72
CA THR A 194 -18.41 -3.33 -14.22
C THR A 194 -18.39 -3.33 -12.69
N VAL A 195 -19.57 -3.36 -12.08
CA VAL A 195 -19.80 -4.01 -10.78
C VAL A 195 -21.20 -4.64 -10.79
N GLU A 196 -21.44 -5.60 -11.69
CA GLU A 196 -22.45 -6.63 -11.41
C GLU A 196 -21.79 -7.71 -10.55
N THR A 197 -21.96 -7.63 -9.23
CA THR A 197 -22.14 -8.82 -8.39
C THR A 197 -22.91 -8.45 -7.13
N SER A 198 -24.20 -8.77 -7.18
CA SER A 198 -25.00 -9.33 -6.09
C SER A 198 -25.28 -8.44 -4.87
N GLU A 199 -26.31 -7.62 -4.99
CA GLU A 199 -27.12 -7.21 -3.84
C GLU A 199 -28.60 -7.37 -4.20
N GLU A 200 -29.14 -8.58 -4.06
CA GLU A 200 -30.57 -8.80 -3.80
C GLU A 200 -30.79 -10.23 -3.27
N GLU A 201 -31.12 -10.35 -1.99
CA GLU A 201 -32.36 -11.01 -1.56
C GLU A 201 -32.56 -10.74 -0.06
N ILE A 202 -33.46 -9.78 0.18
CA ILE A 202 -34.14 -9.56 1.45
C ILE A 202 -35.44 -10.36 1.31
N GLU A 203 -35.58 -11.49 2.01
CA GLU A 203 -36.89 -12.11 2.26
C GLU A 203 -37.29 -11.83 3.71
N GLU A 204 -38.29 -10.96 3.86
CA GLU A 204 -39.19 -10.94 5.01
C GLU A 204 -40.01 -12.24 5.01
N GLU A 205 -39.82 -13.11 6.01
CA GLU A 205 -40.93 -13.94 6.51
C GLU A 205 -41.49 -13.30 7.78
N THR A 206 -42.64 -12.65 7.61
CA THR A 206 -43.59 -12.31 8.66
C THR A 206 -44.27 -13.59 9.14
N GLY A 207 -44.01 -13.96 10.40
CA GLY A 207 -44.75 -15.00 11.09
C GLY A 207 -44.89 -14.68 12.57
N GLU A 208 -46.01 -14.08 12.98
CA GLU A 208 -46.54 -14.27 14.34
C GLU A 208 -48.07 -14.10 14.37
N GLU A 209 -48.71 -15.23 14.62
CA GLU A 209 -49.95 -15.54 15.35
C GLU A 209 -50.98 -14.43 15.68
N ALA A 210 -52.24 -14.70 15.26
CA ALA A 210 -53.44 -14.53 16.08
C ALA A 210 -54.56 -15.46 15.60
#